data_AF-A0A3S4NZ64-F1
#
_entry.id   AF-A0A3S4NZ64-F1
#
_cell.length_a   1.000
_cell.length_b   1.000
_cell.length_c   1.000
_cell.angle_alpha   90.00
_cell.angle_beta   90.00
_cell.angle_gamma   90.00
#
_symmetry.space_group_name_H-M   'P 1'
#
loop_
_entity.id
_entity.type
_entity.pdbx_description
1 polymer ?
#
loop_
_entity_poly.entity_id
_entity_poly.type
_entity_poly.pdbx_seq_one_letter_code
_entity_poly.pdbx_strand_id
1 'polypeptide(L)'
;MSKGAKPGQNRFAGSQKRNREFRISRIKDEVVPRLKTFVGKTSFDGITPFSRFCAELYNADLPVNEKKIGYRTLVQSTDYWALIGPLFHRYWDSAGNMESTKNKLVEKLSAHRADGLQAETERLKKEIEALKSALRTHGATLAPISDSKHSDQAFMTKFDKTCRALMLVLKASDGMFVVDMMAGKITCTFDDLEPAEGLVPKDIAEPFVLWMKAKESTNGDR
;
A
#
# COMPACT_ATOMS: atom_id res chain seq x y z
N MET A 1 19.97 -4.32 44.30
CA MET A 1 19.11 -4.19 43.10
C MET A 1 18.08 -3.11 43.35
N SER A 2 18.15 -1.95 42.67
CA SER A 2 17.18 -0.87 42.94
C SER A 2 15.81 -1.26 42.37
N LYS A 3 14.90 -1.68 43.25
CA LYS A 3 13.48 -1.83 42.93
C LYS A 3 12.87 -0.44 42.99
N GLY A 4 12.80 0.24 41.85
CA GLY A 4 12.16 1.55 41.76
C GLY A 4 12.25 2.13 40.36
N ALA A 5 11.23 2.90 39.95
CA ALA A 5 11.31 3.68 38.72
C ALA A 5 12.38 4.76 38.86
N LYS A 6 13.14 4.99 37.78
CA LYS A 6 14.14 6.06 37.75
C LYS A 6 13.45 7.43 37.92
N PRO A 7 14.15 8.46 38.42
CA PRO A 7 13.63 9.83 38.41
C PRO A 7 13.11 10.20 37.01
N GLY A 8 11.87 10.70 36.93
CA GLY A 8 11.18 11.01 35.67
C GLY A 8 10.42 9.84 35.02
N GLN A 9 10.57 8.59 35.48
CA GLN A 9 9.78 7.45 34.98
C GLN A 9 8.54 7.19 35.83
N ASN A 10 7.44 6.86 35.16
CA ASN A 10 6.19 6.51 35.83
C ASN A 10 6.33 5.16 36.57
N ARG A 11 6.29 5.21 37.90
CA ARG A 11 6.32 4.05 38.80
C ARG A 11 5.19 3.03 38.59
N PHE A 12 4.11 3.40 37.90
CA PHE A 12 2.98 2.53 37.61
C PHE A 12 2.94 2.01 36.18
N ALA A 13 3.91 2.33 35.33
CA ALA A 13 3.90 1.96 33.91
C ALA A 13 3.72 0.45 33.67
N GLY A 14 4.39 -0.39 34.47
CA GLY A 14 4.24 -1.85 34.38
C GLY A 14 2.86 -2.36 34.78
N SER A 15 2.24 -1.76 35.81
CA SER A 15 0.87 -2.11 36.22
C SER A 15 -0.15 -1.65 35.18
N GLN A 16 0.02 -0.44 34.64
CA GLN A 16 -0.83 0.09 33.58
C GLN A 16 -0.75 -0.74 32.30
N LYS A 17 0.46 -1.18 31.91
CA LYS A 17 0.67 -2.06 30.75
C LYS A 17 -0.05 -3.40 30.92
N ARG A 18 0.12 -4.07 32.07
CA ARG A 18 -0.58 -5.35 32.35
C ARG A 18 -2.10 -5.21 32.32
N ASN A 19 -2.64 -4.17 32.95
CA ASN A 19 -4.08 -3.92 32.93
C ASN A 19 -4.60 -3.69 31.50
N ARG A 20 -3.82 -3.01 30.65
CA ARG A 20 -4.14 -2.77 29.25
C ARG A 20 -4.12 -4.08 28.45
N GLU A 21 -3.09 -4.89 28.63
CA GLU A 21 -2.94 -6.19 27.98
C GLU A 21 -4.07 -7.16 28.36
N PHE A 22 -4.41 -7.23 29.65
CA PHE A 22 -5.55 -8.01 30.13
C PHE A 22 -6.86 -7.59 29.45
N ARG A 23 -7.14 -6.28 29.41
CA ARG A 23 -8.33 -5.74 28.74
C ARG A 23 -8.36 -6.10 27.26
N ILE A 24 -7.23 -5.99 26.57
CA ILE A 24 -7.11 -6.36 25.15
C ILE A 24 -7.41 -7.85 24.95
N SER A 25 -6.84 -8.73 25.78
CA SER A 25 -7.09 -10.18 25.73
C SER A 25 -8.57 -10.46 25.93
N ARG A 26 -9.17 -9.95 27.01
CA ARG A 26 -10.60 -10.16 27.29
C ARG A 26 -11.52 -9.65 26.18
N ILE A 27 -11.20 -8.50 25.59
CA ILE A 27 -11.98 -7.97 24.45
C ILE A 27 -11.91 -8.95 23.27
N LYS A 28 -10.72 -9.48 22.94
CA LYS A 28 -10.54 -10.42 21.84
C LYS A 28 -11.18 -11.78 22.11
N ASP A 29 -11.01 -12.30 23.33
CA ASP A 29 -11.30 -13.69 23.66
C ASP A 29 -12.75 -13.90 24.14
N GLU A 30 -13.36 -12.88 24.75
CA GLU A 30 -14.72 -12.99 25.30
C GLU A 30 -15.71 -12.03 24.62
N VAL A 31 -15.38 -10.73 24.53
CA VAL A 31 -16.33 -9.72 24.04
C VAL A 31 -16.61 -9.88 22.56
N VAL A 32 -15.57 -10.00 21.72
CA VAL A 32 -15.71 -10.10 20.26
C VAL A 32 -16.51 -11.35 19.84
N PRO A 33 -16.23 -12.56 20.36
CA PRO A 33 -17.03 -13.75 20.05
C PRO A 33 -18.48 -13.59 20.46
N ARG A 34 -18.76 -13.12 21.68
CA ARG A 34 -20.13 -12.87 22.16
C ARG A 34 -20.83 -11.84 21.27
N LEU A 35 -20.17 -10.73 20.94
CA LEU A 35 -20.72 -9.68 20.09
C LEU A 35 -21.14 -10.21 18.71
N LYS A 36 -20.35 -11.10 18.09
CA LYS A 36 -20.69 -11.73 16.81
C LYS A 36 -21.99 -12.54 16.85
N THR A 37 -22.37 -13.09 18.01
CA THR A 37 -23.62 -13.86 18.16
C THR A 37 -24.89 -13.01 18.09
N PHE A 38 -24.76 -11.70 18.27
CA PHE A 38 -25.85 -10.72 18.22
C PHE A 38 -26.02 -10.08 16.84
N VAL A 39 -25.14 -10.39 15.88
CA VAL A 39 -25.25 -9.90 14.50
C VAL A 39 -26.59 -10.36 13.92
N GLY A 40 -27.39 -9.41 13.44
CA GLY A 40 -28.73 -9.65 12.89
C GLY A 40 -29.85 -9.88 13.91
N LYS A 41 -29.53 -10.01 15.21
CA LYS A 41 -30.54 -10.17 16.29
C LYS A 41 -30.82 -8.87 17.03
N THR A 42 -29.82 -8.00 17.11
CA THR A 42 -29.90 -6.71 17.77
C THR A 42 -29.52 -5.61 16.78
N SER A 43 -30.21 -4.48 16.84
CA SER A 43 -29.86 -3.25 16.11
C SER A 43 -29.36 -2.18 17.08
N PHE A 44 -28.34 -1.44 16.68
CA PHE A 44 -27.82 -0.31 17.47
C PHE A 44 -27.98 0.98 16.68
N ASP A 45 -28.62 1.98 17.28
CA ASP A 45 -28.71 3.32 16.70
C ASP A 45 -27.47 4.14 17.07
N GLY A 46 -26.37 3.87 16.36
CA GLY A 46 -25.10 4.58 16.50
C GLY A 46 -24.09 3.96 17.49
N ILE A 47 -22.94 4.63 17.59
CA ILE A 47 -21.75 4.14 18.32
C ILE A 47 -22.01 4.07 19.83
N THR A 48 -22.77 5.00 20.39
CA THR A 48 -22.95 5.10 21.85
C THR A 48 -23.74 3.91 22.41
N PRO A 49 -24.92 3.53 21.88
CA PRO A 49 -25.62 2.32 22.32
C PRO A 49 -24.79 1.04 22.14
N PHE A 50 -24.11 0.91 20.99
CA PHE A 50 -23.21 -0.21 20.73
C PHE A 50 -22.08 -0.31 21.77
N SER A 51 -21.46 0.83 22.10
CA SER A 51 -20.33 0.87 23.04
C SER A 51 -20.78 0.58 24.48
N ARG A 52 -22.00 0.97 24.85
CA ARG A 52 -22.59 0.59 26.15
C ARG A 52 -22.79 -0.92 26.23
N PHE A 53 -23.35 -1.51 25.18
CA PHE A 53 -23.52 -2.96 25.10
C PHE A 53 -22.18 -3.71 25.15
N CYS A 54 -21.16 -3.24 24.44
CA CYS A 54 -19.80 -3.80 24.53
C CYS A 54 -19.21 -3.70 25.95
N ALA A 55 -19.47 -2.61 26.67
CA ALA A 55 -19.03 -2.45 28.05
C ALA A 55 -19.77 -3.42 29.00
N GLU A 56 -21.06 -3.65 28.78
CA GLU A 56 -21.83 -4.65 29.52
C GLU A 56 -21.28 -6.06 29.28
N LEU A 57 -21.03 -6.43 28.03
CA LEU A 57 -20.40 -7.71 27.68
C LEU A 57 -19.01 -7.88 28.31
N TYR A 58 -18.20 -6.82 28.33
CA TYR A 58 -16.89 -6.86 28.97
C TYR A 58 -17.01 -7.07 30.49
N ASN A 59 -17.96 -6.38 31.12
CA ASN A 59 -18.17 -6.39 32.56
C ASN A 59 -18.92 -7.63 33.05
N ALA A 60 -19.53 -8.41 32.14
CA ALA A 60 -20.09 -9.71 32.44
C ALA A 60 -18.96 -10.68 32.84
N ASP A 61 -19.17 -11.48 33.88
CA ASP A 61 -18.25 -12.53 34.34
C ASP A 61 -16.82 -12.03 34.66
N LEU A 62 -16.70 -10.76 35.11
CA LEU A 62 -15.39 -10.16 35.39
C LEU A 62 -14.74 -10.81 36.63
N PRO A 63 -13.44 -11.18 36.57
CA PRO A 63 -12.72 -11.67 37.75
C PRO A 63 -12.78 -10.66 38.91
N VAL A 64 -12.86 -11.16 40.15
CA VAL A 64 -13.08 -10.34 41.38
C VAL A 64 -12.03 -9.24 41.56
N ASN A 65 -10.82 -9.47 41.07
CA ASN A 65 -9.69 -8.55 41.16
C ASN A 65 -9.70 -7.45 40.07
N GLU A 66 -10.57 -7.54 39.08
CA GLU A 66 -10.60 -6.63 37.93
C GLU A 66 -11.66 -5.55 38.07
N LYS A 67 -11.37 -4.38 37.50
CA LYS A 67 -12.27 -3.23 37.56
C LYS A 67 -13.17 -3.16 36.34
N LYS A 68 -14.46 -2.90 36.59
CA LYS A 68 -15.42 -2.59 35.54
C LYS A 68 -14.96 -1.38 34.72
N ILE A 69 -15.25 -1.41 33.42
CA ILE A 69 -14.97 -0.30 32.51
C ILE A 69 -16.28 0.34 32.04
N GLY A 70 -16.24 1.63 31.74
CA GLY A 70 -17.33 2.33 31.08
C GLY A 70 -17.20 2.30 29.56
N TYR A 71 -18.30 2.55 28.84
CA TYR A 71 -18.31 2.64 27.38
C TYR A 71 -17.30 3.67 26.83
N ARG A 72 -17.09 4.79 27.54
CA ARG A 72 -16.10 5.81 27.15
C ARG A 72 -14.68 5.25 27.11
N THR A 73 -14.33 4.32 28.00
CA THR A 73 -13.01 3.69 28.01
C THR A 73 -12.76 2.92 26.72
N LEU A 74 -13.80 2.25 26.18
CA LEU A 74 -13.72 1.52 24.91
C LEU A 74 -13.60 2.46 23.71
N VAL A 75 -14.31 3.59 23.72
CA VAL A 75 -14.34 4.56 22.61
C VAL A 75 -13.08 5.44 22.58
N GLN A 76 -12.61 5.91 23.73
CA GLN A 76 -11.47 6.85 23.83
C GLN A 76 -10.11 6.16 23.66
N SER A 77 -10.03 4.86 23.94
CA SER A 77 -8.81 4.09 23.74
C SER A 77 -8.75 3.56 22.32
N THR A 78 -7.81 4.10 21.52
CA THR A 78 -7.58 3.67 20.13
C THR A 78 -7.40 2.15 20.03
N ASP A 79 -6.68 1.54 20.95
CA ASP A 79 -6.41 0.09 20.95
C ASP A 79 -7.65 -0.75 21.22
N TYR A 80 -8.57 -0.28 22.06
CA TYR A 80 -9.80 -1.03 22.34
C TYR A 80 -10.80 -0.83 21.20
N TRP A 81 -10.94 0.40 20.72
CA TRP A 81 -11.81 0.72 19.59
C TRP A 81 -11.36 0.01 18.31
N ALA A 82 -10.05 -0.14 18.08
CA ALA A 82 -9.53 -0.89 16.93
C ALA A 82 -10.00 -2.36 16.89
N LEU A 83 -10.39 -2.95 18.03
CA LEU A 83 -10.87 -4.33 18.11
C LEU A 83 -12.37 -4.44 17.85
N ILE A 84 -13.18 -3.51 18.39
CA ILE A 84 -14.65 -3.59 18.35
C ILE A 84 -15.28 -2.68 17.29
N GLY A 85 -14.66 -1.55 16.98
CA GLY A 85 -15.14 -0.56 16.02
C GLY A 85 -15.35 -1.13 14.61
N PRO A 86 -14.43 -1.97 14.07
CA PRO A 86 -14.66 -2.62 12.79
C PRO A 86 -15.91 -3.51 12.76
N LEU A 87 -16.28 -4.12 13.89
CA LEU A 87 -17.49 -4.94 13.99
C LEU A 87 -18.75 -4.06 13.98
N PHE A 88 -18.73 -2.92 14.71
CA PHE A 88 -19.79 -1.93 14.65
C PHE A 88 -20.04 -1.49 13.21
N HIS A 89 -19.00 -1.00 12.54
CA HIS A 89 -19.14 -0.51 11.18
C HIS A 89 -19.60 -1.61 10.23
N ARG A 90 -19.07 -2.83 10.36
CA ARG A 90 -19.41 -3.95 9.47
C ARG A 90 -20.86 -4.40 9.54
N TYR A 91 -21.45 -4.44 10.74
CA TYR A 91 -22.73 -5.12 10.96
C TYR A 91 -23.88 -4.20 11.40
N TRP A 92 -23.57 -3.00 11.90
CA TRP A 92 -24.56 -2.12 12.54
C TRP A 92 -24.50 -0.67 12.07
N ASP A 93 -23.49 -0.26 11.30
CA ASP A 93 -23.49 1.03 10.62
C ASP A 93 -24.27 0.88 9.30
N SER A 94 -25.59 1.06 9.39
CA SER A 94 -26.54 0.91 8.28
C SER A 94 -26.62 2.11 7.33
N ALA A 95 -25.67 3.05 7.41
CA ALA A 95 -25.50 4.11 6.43
C ALA A 95 -24.31 3.76 5.50
N GLY A 96 -24.33 4.21 4.25
CA GLY A 96 -23.25 4.05 3.25
C GLY A 96 -21.87 4.64 3.63
N ASN A 97 -21.60 4.79 4.93
CA ASN A 97 -20.38 5.28 5.54
C ASN A 97 -19.26 4.22 5.59
N MET A 98 -19.53 2.95 5.25
CA MET A 98 -18.50 1.91 5.25
C MET A 98 -17.43 2.18 4.18
N GLU A 99 -17.81 2.60 2.97
CA GLU A 99 -16.81 2.94 1.94
C GLU A 99 -16.09 4.26 2.23
N SER A 100 -16.76 5.27 2.78
CA SER A 100 -16.05 6.49 3.21
C SER A 100 -15.10 6.23 4.37
N THR A 101 -15.45 5.32 5.29
CA THR A 101 -14.58 4.96 6.42
C THR A 101 -13.43 4.05 5.98
N LYS A 102 -13.68 3.10 5.08
CA LYS A 102 -12.64 2.29 4.42
C LYS A 102 -11.67 3.16 3.65
N ASN A 103 -12.15 4.10 2.83
CA ASN A 103 -11.29 5.00 2.07
C ASN A 103 -10.40 5.84 2.99
N LYS A 104 -10.95 6.39 4.09
CA LYS A 104 -10.15 7.11 5.11
C LYS A 104 -9.13 6.22 5.82
N LEU A 105 -9.46 4.96 6.08
CA LEU A 105 -8.53 4.01 6.71
C LEU A 105 -7.42 3.56 5.74
N VAL A 106 -7.76 3.34 4.47
CA VAL A 106 -6.80 3.05 3.39
C VAL A 106 -5.86 4.24 3.20
N GLU A 107 -6.39 5.47 3.18
CA GLU A 107 -5.60 6.70 3.05
C GLU A 107 -4.62 6.87 4.22
N LYS A 108 -5.07 6.61 5.46
CA LYS A 108 -4.19 6.60 6.64
C LYS A 108 -3.14 5.49 6.59
N LEU A 109 -3.49 4.31 6.12
CA LEU A 109 -2.55 3.18 5.98
C LEU A 109 -1.50 3.49 4.90
N SER A 110 -1.91 4.09 3.78
CA SER A 110 -0.98 4.51 2.73
C SER A 110 -0.06 5.62 3.21
N ALA A 111 -0.58 6.60 3.97
CA ALA A 111 0.24 7.66 4.56
C ALA A 111 1.27 7.09 5.53
N HIS A 112 0.87 6.21 6.45
CA HIS A 112 1.79 5.58 7.40
C HIS A 112 2.84 4.68 6.72
N ARG A 113 2.46 3.97 5.64
CA ARG A 113 3.43 3.21 4.83
C ARG A 113 4.39 4.13 4.11
N ALA A 114 3.93 5.26 3.57
CA ALA A 114 4.77 6.25 2.93
C ALA A 114 5.77 6.86 3.93
N ASP A 115 5.32 7.23 5.12
CA ASP A 115 6.19 7.75 6.19
C ASP A 115 7.24 6.73 6.63
N GLY A 116 6.83 5.46 6.78
CA GLY A 116 7.74 4.36 7.12
C GLY A 116 8.80 4.11 6.04
N LEU A 117 8.38 4.08 4.77
CA LEU A 117 9.28 3.95 3.63
C LEU A 117 10.22 5.16 3.55
N GLN A 118 9.73 6.38 3.78
CA GLN A 118 10.53 7.59 3.77
C GLN A 118 11.62 7.54 4.84
N ALA A 119 11.26 7.15 6.07
CA ALA A 119 12.23 6.98 7.16
C ALA A 119 13.29 5.92 6.84
N GLU A 120 12.90 4.82 6.19
CA GLU A 120 13.83 3.78 5.76
C GLU A 120 14.78 4.26 4.65
N THR A 121 14.28 5.01 3.65
CA THR A 121 15.14 5.64 2.64
C THR A 121 16.13 6.62 3.25
N GLU A 122 15.72 7.44 4.23
CA GLU A 122 16.63 8.36 4.89
C GLU A 122 17.68 7.65 5.74
N ARG A 123 17.33 6.51 6.37
CA ARG A 123 18.29 5.64 7.05
C ARG A 123 19.31 5.08 6.06
N LEU A 124 18.84 4.51 4.95
CA LEU A 124 19.71 3.92 3.93
C LEU A 124 20.63 4.96 3.28
N LYS A 125 20.15 6.18 3.02
CA LYS A 125 21.00 7.29 2.54
C LYS A 125 22.12 7.62 3.51
N LYS A 126 21.82 7.69 4.81
CA LYS A 126 22.83 7.94 5.85
C LYS A 126 23.86 6.82 5.93
N GLU A 127 23.42 5.57 5.80
CA GLU A 127 24.30 4.40 5.75
C GLU A 127 25.21 4.42 4.51
N ILE A 128 24.65 4.73 3.34
CA ILE A 128 25.43 4.91 2.10
C ILE A 128 26.47 6.01 2.27
N GLU A 129 26.12 7.16 2.86
CA GLU A 129 27.07 8.25 3.03
C GLU A 129 28.17 7.90 4.04
N ALA A 130 27.82 7.19 5.12
CA ALA A 130 28.79 6.66 6.07
C ALA A 130 29.76 5.67 5.40
N LEU A 131 29.25 4.72 4.61
CA LEU A 131 30.05 3.77 3.85
C LEU A 131 30.93 4.46 2.80
N LYS A 132 30.40 5.46 2.08
CA LYS A 132 31.16 6.29 1.15
C LYS A 132 32.29 7.03 1.86
N SER A 133 32.02 7.61 3.02
CA SER A 133 33.04 8.30 3.82
C SER A 133 34.14 7.36 4.29
N ALA A 134 33.78 6.15 4.76
CA ALA A 134 34.71 5.10 5.16
C ALA A 134 35.60 4.65 3.98
N LEU A 135 35.02 4.46 2.80
CA LEU A 135 35.77 4.11 1.58
C LEU A 135 36.77 5.20 1.19
N ARG A 136 36.38 6.49 1.27
CA ARG A 136 37.29 7.62 1.01
C ARG A 136 38.46 7.64 1.99
N THR A 137 38.23 7.39 3.29
CA THR A 137 39.32 7.31 4.28
C THR A 137 40.27 6.14 4.06
N HIS A 138 39.83 5.08 3.37
CA HIS A 138 40.67 3.93 3.02
C HIS A 138 41.39 4.07 1.66
N GLY A 139 41.40 5.27 1.05
CA GLY A 139 42.16 5.53 -0.18
C GLY A 139 41.49 5.00 -1.46
N ALA A 140 40.28 4.46 -1.36
CA ALA A 140 39.51 4.07 -2.54
C ALA A 140 39.00 5.34 -3.26
N THR A 141 39.42 5.52 -4.52
CA THR A 141 38.81 6.53 -5.37
C THR A 141 37.39 6.05 -5.69
N LEU A 142 36.38 6.75 -5.18
CA LEU A 142 35.02 6.56 -5.63
C LEU A 142 35.00 6.90 -7.13
N ALA A 143 34.98 5.86 -7.98
CA ALA A 143 34.41 6.04 -9.31
C ALA A 143 33.04 6.69 -9.08
N PRO A 144 32.71 7.78 -9.79
CA PRO A 144 31.40 8.38 -9.62
C PRO A 144 30.39 7.26 -9.85
N ILE A 145 29.67 6.90 -8.78
CA ILE A 145 28.37 6.29 -8.97
C ILE A 145 27.63 7.40 -9.68
N SER A 146 27.60 7.33 -11.00
CA SER A 146 26.66 8.11 -11.77
C SER A 146 25.34 7.85 -11.08
N ASP A 147 24.77 8.87 -10.47
CA ASP A 147 23.35 8.90 -10.18
C ASP A 147 22.70 8.67 -11.53
N SER A 148 22.49 7.40 -11.86
CA SER A 148 21.82 7.00 -13.06
C SER A 148 20.33 7.17 -12.77
N LYS A 149 19.94 8.44 -12.61
CA LYS A 149 19.04 9.00 -13.61
C LYS A 149 19.74 8.84 -14.97
N HIS A 150 19.85 7.60 -15.44
CA HIS A 150 20.35 7.33 -16.75
C HIS A 150 19.38 8.08 -17.62
N SER A 151 19.90 9.10 -18.30
CA SER A 151 19.15 10.06 -19.08
C SER A 151 18.06 9.34 -19.88
N ASP A 152 16.83 9.31 -19.31
CA ASP A 152 15.66 8.79 -20.00
C ASP A 152 15.56 9.49 -21.35
N GLN A 153 15.99 10.75 -21.42
CA GLN A 153 16.04 11.51 -22.65
C GLN A 153 16.98 10.95 -23.73
N ALA A 154 18.17 10.45 -23.38
CA ALA A 154 19.09 9.83 -24.35
C ALA A 154 18.54 8.49 -24.86
N PHE A 155 17.99 7.68 -23.95
CA PHE A 155 17.34 6.42 -24.29
C PHE A 155 16.08 6.64 -25.15
N MET A 156 15.20 7.57 -24.75
CA MET A 156 14.01 7.98 -25.49
C MET A 156 14.36 8.53 -26.89
N THR A 157 15.45 9.31 -27.01
CA THR A 157 15.92 9.81 -28.31
C THR A 157 16.39 8.68 -29.21
N LYS A 158 17.12 7.69 -28.66
CA LYS A 158 17.58 6.52 -29.42
C LYS A 158 16.38 5.65 -29.83
N PHE A 159 15.44 5.43 -28.92
CA PHE A 159 14.21 4.69 -29.15
C PHE A 159 13.35 5.34 -30.26
N ASP A 160 13.13 6.66 -30.21
CA ASP A 160 12.40 7.40 -31.27
C ASP A 160 13.08 7.25 -32.63
N LYS A 161 14.42 7.35 -32.69
CA LYS A 161 15.18 7.14 -33.94
C LYS A 161 15.02 5.72 -34.47
N THR A 162 15.09 4.71 -33.60
CA THR A 162 14.90 3.30 -34.00
C THR A 162 13.48 3.06 -34.52
N CYS A 163 12.45 3.59 -33.87
CA CYS A 163 11.07 3.48 -34.33
C CYS A 163 10.87 4.16 -35.70
N ARG A 164 11.48 5.34 -35.92
CA ARG A 164 11.44 6.00 -37.23
C ARG A 164 12.12 5.18 -38.33
N ALA A 165 13.27 4.57 -38.03
CA ALA A 165 13.96 3.70 -38.97
C ALA A 165 13.12 2.47 -39.32
N LEU A 166 12.51 1.82 -38.33
CA LEU A 166 11.60 0.70 -38.55
C LEU A 166 10.39 1.11 -39.41
N MET A 167 9.78 2.26 -39.12
CA MET A 167 8.67 2.79 -39.93
C MET A 167 9.09 3.07 -41.38
N LEU A 168 10.33 3.55 -41.62
CA LEU A 168 10.85 3.74 -42.97
C LEU A 168 11.00 2.39 -43.70
N VAL A 169 11.52 1.36 -43.02
CA VAL A 169 11.63 0.01 -43.60
C VAL A 169 10.26 -0.56 -43.94
N LEU A 170 9.29 -0.45 -43.03
CA LEU A 170 7.91 -0.92 -43.25
C LEU A 170 7.22 -0.19 -44.42
N LYS A 171 7.47 1.12 -44.57
CA LYS A 171 6.96 1.90 -45.71
C LYS A 171 7.67 1.54 -47.01
N ALA A 172 8.96 1.25 -46.97
CA ALA A 172 9.74 0.85 -48.15
C ALA A 172 9.44 -0.59 -48.60
N SER A 173 8.91 -1.42 -47.71
CA SER A 173 8.54 -2.81 -48.02
C SER A 173 7.18 -2.98 -48.70
N ASP A 174 6.60 -1.91 -49.26
CA ASP A 174 5.43 -1.91 -50.15
C ASP A 174 4.32 -2.94 -49.80
N GLY A 175 3.84 -2.90 -48.55
CA GLY A 175 2.73 -3.75 -48.10
C GLY A 175 3.09 -5.20 -47.72
N MET A 176 4.37 -5.58 -47.77
CA MET A 176 4.83 -6.90 -47.29
C MET A 176 4.65 -7.07 -45.78
N PHE A 177 4.78 -5.98 -45.01
CA PHE A 177 4.61 -5.98 -43.57
C PHE A 177 3.52 -4.98 -43.17
N VAL A 178 2.56 -5.45 -42.37
CA VAL A 178 1.42 -4.65 -41.91
C VAL A 178 1.42 -4.60 -40.39
N VAL A 179 1.29 -3.40 -39.83
CA VAL A 179 1.19 -3.19 -38.38
C VAL A 179 -0.27 -3.22 -37.98
N ASP A 180 -0.67 -4.23 -37.21
CA ASP A 180 -2.00 -4.31 -36.62
C ASP A 180 -2.02 -3.50 -35.32
N MET A 181 -2.58 -2.29 -35.42
CA MET A 181 -2.69 -1.35 -34.30
C MET A 181 -3.66 -1.83 -33.20
N MET A 182 -4.59 -2.73 -33.53
CA MET A 182 -5.59 -3.25 -32.60
C MET A 182 -5.05 -4.47 -31.85
N ALA A 183 -4.46 -5.42 -32.56
CA ALA A 183 -3.84 -6.61 -31.97
C ALA A 183 -2.44 -6.34 -31.38
N GLY A 184 -1.81 -5.21 -31.73
CA GLY A 184 -0.50 -4.83 -31.20
C GLY A 184 0.66 -5.64 -31.77
N LYS A 185 0.55 -6.12 -33.02
CA LYS A 185 1.54 -6.98 -33.67
C LYS A 185 1.93 -6.47 -35.06
N ILE A 186 3.11 -6.89 -35.51
CA ILE A 186 3.56 -6.70 -36.90
C ILE A 186 3.34 -8.03 -37.60
N THR A 187 2.68 -7.99 -38.75
CA THR A 187 2.30 -9.17 -39.53
C THR A 187 3.00 -9.16 -40.88
N CYS A 188 3.41 -10.33 -41.35
CA CYS A 188 3.91 -10.53 -42.71
C CYS A 188 2.78 -11.06 -43.60
N THR A 189 2.47 -10.38 -44.71
CA THR A 189 1.40 -10.80 -45.63
C THR A 189 1.74 -12.05 -46.45
N PHE A 190 2.99 -12.53 -46.35
CA PHE A 190 3.51 -13.68 -47.09
C PHE A 190 3.84 -14.88 -46.19
N ASP A 191 3.62 -14.78 -44.89
CA ASP A 191 3.87 -15.88 -43.95
C ASP A 191 2.55 -16.46 -43.43
N ASP A 192 2.06 -17.51 -44.11
CA ASP A 192 0.82 -18.20 -43.76
C ASP A 192 0.94 -19.03 -42.46
N LEU A 193 2.16 -19.23 -41.94
CA LEU A 193 2.44 -19.99 -40.71
C LEU A 193 2.90 -19.09 -39.55
N GLU A 194 2.59 -17.79 -39.64
CA GLU A 194 2.96 -16.83 -38.61
C GLU A 194 2.35 -17.21 -37.24
N PRO A 195 3.15 -17.21 -36.15
CA PRO A 195 2.65 -17.48 -34.82
C PRO A 195 1.62 -16.41 -34.39
N ALA A 196 0.76 -16.75 -33.42
CA ALA A 196 -0.30 -15.86 -32.96
C ALA A 196 0.20 -14.46 -32.49
N GLU A 197 1.46 -14.40 -32.05
CA GLU A 197 2.16 -13.19 -31.60
C GLU A 197 2.58 -12.25 -32.76
N GLY A 198 2.60 -12.74 -34.00
CA GLY A 198 3.07 -12.01 -35.19
C GLY A 198 4.53 -12.29 -35.55
N LEU A 199 5.06 -11.54 -36.52
CA LEU A 199 6.41 -11.70 -37.08
C LEU A 199 7.51 -11.50 -36.04
N VAL A 200 7.24 -10.65 -35.06
CA VAL A 200 8.20 -10.31 -34.00
C VAL A 200 7.56 -10.54 -32.63
N PRO A 201 8.37 -10.89 -31.61
CA PRO A 201 7.92 -11.02 -30.23
C PRO A 201 7.13 -9.80 -29.74
N LYS A 202 6.15 -10.06 -28.87
CA LYS A 202 5.24 -9.03 -28.35
C LYS A 202 5.96 -7.89 -27.62
N ASP A 203 7.01 -8.21 -26.88
CA ASP A 203 7.85 -7.24 -26.15
C ASP A 203 8.60 -6.26 -27.09
N ILE A 204 8.72 -6.60 -28.37
CA ILE A 204 9.29 -5.73 -29.42
C ILE A 204 8.17 -5.00 -30.18
N ALA A 205 7.09 -5.68 -30.53
CA ALA A 205 5.97 -5.09 -31.27
C ALA A 205 5.22 -4.01 -30.47
N GLU A 206 4.95 -4.29 -29.19
CA GLU A 206 4.10 -3.46 -28.34
C GLU A 206 4.67 -2.03 -28.11
N PRO A 207 5.96 -1.84 -27.78
CA PRO A 207 6.54 -0.50 -27.68
C PRO A 207 6.45 0.31 -28.98
N PHE A 208 6.62 -0.35 -30.14
CA PHE A 208 6.56 0.31 -31.44
C PHE A 208 5.13 0.72 -31.80
N VAL A 209 4.14 -0.13 -31.54
CA VAL A 209 2.72 0.19 -31.75
C VAL A 209 2.28 1.33 -30.84
N LEU A 210 2.71 1.34 -29.57
CA LEU A 210 2.45 2.44 -28.66
C LEU A 210 3.07 3.77 -29.13
N TRP A 211 4.29 3.71 -29.67
CA TRP A 211 4.95 4.88 -30.28
C TRP A 211 4.18 5.40 -31.50
N MET A 212 3.66 4.51 -32.37
CA MET A 212 2.81 4.88 -33.50
C MET A 212 1.51 5.56 -33.05
N LYS A 213 0.81 5.00 -32.05
CA LYS A 213 -0.42 5.58 -31.49
C LYS A 213 -0.20 6.97 -30.90
N ALA A 214 0.89 7.15 -30.16
CA ALA A 214 1.25 8.45 -29.60
C ALA A 214 1.56 9.49 -30.68
N LYS A 215 2.15 9.08 -31.81
CA LYS A 215 2.38 9.94 -32.98
C LYS A 215 1.10 10.34 -33.69
N GLU A 216 0.15 9.41 -33.86
CA GLU A 216 -1.16 9.69 -34.47
C GLU A 216 -1.97 10.67 -33.60
N SER A 217 -1.99 10.49 -32.28
CA SER A 217 -2.69 11.41 -31.37
C SER A 217 -2.09 12.82 -31.35
N THR A 218 -0.79 12.98 -31.65
CA THR A 218 -0.13 14.29 -31.70
C THR A 218 -0.33 14.99 -33.05
N ASN A 219 -0.65 14.25 -34.11
CA ASN A 219 -0.91 14.78 -35.45
C ASN A 219 -2.40 15.07 -35.72
N GLY A 220 -3.31 14.69 -34.81
CA GLY A 220 -4.75 14.94 -34.93
C GLY A 220 -5.23 16.35 -34.54
N ASP A 221 -4.31 17.22 -34.11
CA ASP A 221 -4.58 18.60 -33.67
C ASP A 221 -4.07 19.66 -34.69
N ARG A 222 -4.03 19.29 -35.98
CA ARG A 222 -3.73 20.20 -37.09
C ARG A 222 -4.73 20.09 -38.22
#